data_AF-M5BTR4-F1
#
_entry.id   AF-M5BTR4-F1
#
_cell.length_a   1.000
_cell.length_b   1.000
_cell.length_c   1.000
_cell.angle_alpha   90.00
_cell.angle_beta   90.00
_cell.angle_gamma   90.00
#
_symmetry.space_group_name_H-M   'P 1'
#
loop_
_entity.id
_entity.type
_entity.pdbx_description
1 polymer ?
#
loop_
_entity_poly.entity_id
_entity_poly.type
_entity_poly.pdbx_seq_one_letter_code
_entity_poly.pdbx_strand_id
1 'polypeptide(L)'
;MTLFLGLASVAGTVSHTGVGGLTLGGGFGWLAGRHGLVIDNLAQATIVTSSGNILTASASENPDLFWAIRGGGGNFGVITEFVLRLHPQHPEVLASALAFLPTSLDKVIPEVNAWISDRTPSEVLYIIFANPSGVQPVVMLHFVYTGDPEIGQQKFERFKKLEPIMEQTTVIPYIQLNHLNDRFSGPGMYRMLQGTFFP
;
A
#
# COMPACT_ATOMS: atom_id res chain seq x y z
N MET A 1 9.31 -6.70 -11.06
CA MET A 1 9.96 -7.95 -11.54
C MET A 1 11.20 -8.24 -10.68
N THR A 2 10.98 -8.68 -9.43
CA THR A 2 12.02 -9.14 -8.48
C THR A 2 11.54 -10.34 -7.65
N LEU A 3 10.23 -10.66 -7.70
CA LEU A 3 9.64 -11.74 -6.90
C LEU A 3 10.08 -13.14 -7.35
N PHE A 4 10.59 -13.30 -8.58
CA PHE A 4 11.23 -14.55 -8.99
C PHE A 4 12.48 -14.89 -8.15
N LEU A 5 13.05 -13.90 -7.45
CA LEU A 5 14.12 -14.06 -6.46
C LEU A 5 13.59 -14.14 -5.02
N GLY A 6 12.26 -14.19 -4.83
CA GLY A 6 11.63 -14.12 -3.50
C GLY A 6 11.70 -12.74 -2.84
N LEU A 7 11.91 -11.67 -3.63
CA LEU A 7 12.16 -10.32 -3.14
C LEU A 7 11.14 -9.29 -3.66
N ALA A 8 10.77 -8.33 -2.81
CA ALA A 8 9.95 -7.18 -3.18
C ALA A 8 10.45 -5.89 -2.49
N SER A 9 10.26 -4.74 -3.15
CA SER A 9 10.34 -3.44 -2.48
C SER A 9 8.94 -2.96 -2.08
N VAL A 10 8.88 -1.92 -1.27
CA VAL A 10 7.63 -1.19 -1.02
C VAL A 10 7.26 -0.41 -2.28
N ALA A 11 6.00 -0.47 -2.67
CA ALA A 11 5.43 0.25 -3.81
C ALA A 11 3.99 0.66 -3.49
N GLY A 12 3.28 1.25 -4.46
CA GLY A 12 1.85 1.54 -4.36
C GLY A 12 0.96 0.30 -4.37
N THR A 13 -0.35 0.51 -4.24
CA THR A 13 -1.37 -0.55 -4.22
C THR A 13 -2.12 -0.73 -5.54
N VAL A 14 -1.76 0.04 -6.57
CA VAL A 14 -2.37 0.04 -7.91
C VAL A 14 -1.25 -0.18 -8.94
N SER A 15 -1.45 -1.11 -9.89
CA SER A 15 -0.33 -1.65 -10.69
C SER A 15 0.25 -0.64 -11.69
N HIS A 16 -0.60 0.25 -12.21
CA HIS A 16 -0.23 1.24 -13.21
C HIS A 16 0.21 2.58 -12.62
N THR A 17 0.38 2.66 -11.29
CA THR A 17 0.90 3.87 -10.64
C THR A 17 2.37 4.08 -11.00
N GLY A 18 2.71 5.27 -11.49
CA GLY A 18 4.08 5.62 -11.84
C GLY A 18 4.99 5.64 -10.61
N VAL A 19 6.12 4.93 -10.68
CA VAL A 19 7.09 4.83 -9.57
C VAL A 19 7.68 6.17 -9.16
N GLY A 20 7.88 7.10 -10.09
CA GLY A 20 8.54 8.37 -9.83
C GLY A 20 7.74 9.26 -8.88
N GLY A 21 6.50 9.62 -9.26
CA GLY A 21 5.64 10.46 -8.43
C GLY A 21 5.32 9.82 -7.08
N LEU A 22 5.09 8.50 -7.06
CA LEU A 22 4.84 7.77 -5.83
C LEU A 22 6.02 7.82 -4.87
N THR A 23 7.23 7.55 -5.36
CA THR A 23 8.46 7.58 -4.54
C THR A 23 8.74 8.99 -4.05
N LEU A 24 8.69 10.00 -4.93
CA LEU A 24 9.02 11.37 -4.60
C LEU A 24 8.04 12.03 -3.60
N GLY A 25 6.80 11.56 -3.56
CA GLY A 25 5.80 11.99 -2.59
C GLY A 25 5.80 11.19 -1.27
N GLY A 26 6.72 10.25 -1.10
CA GLY A 26 6.76 9.33 0.05
C GLY A 26 6.39 7.90 -0.35
N GLY A 27 5.12 7.71 -0.71
CA GLY A 27 4.60 6.45 -1.24
C GLY A 27 4.36 5.39 -0.17
N PHE A 28 3.13 4.89 -0.10
CA PHE A 28 2.75 3.78 0.78
C PHE A 28 2.09 2.66 -0.02
N GLY A 29 2.09 1.46 0.56
CA GLY A 29 1.32 0.33 0.03
C GLY A 29 1.37 -0.86 0.96
N TRP A 30 1.16 -2.06 0.40
CA TRP A 30 0.92 -3.27 1.18
C TRP A 30 2.05 -3.66 2.14
N LEU A 31 3.30 -3.31 1.80
CA LEU A 31 4.47 -3.63 2.61
C LEU A 31 4.88 -2.51 3.57
N ALA A 32 4.16 -1.38 3.57
CA ALA A 32 4.57 -0.21 4.32
C ALA A 32 4.56 -0.44 5.84
N GLY A 33 3.65 -1.29 6.35
CA GLY A 33 3.64 -1.67 7.76
C GLY A 33 4.94 -2.34 8.21
N ARG A 34 5.57 -3.15 7.34
CA ARG A 34 6.80 -3.91 7.63
C ARG A 34 8.08 -3.13 7.38
N HIS A 35 8.07 -2.28 6.35
CA HIS A 35 9.31 -1.75 5.77
C HIS A 35 9.30 -0.21 5.61
N GLY A 36 8.29 0.48 6.15
CA GLY A 36 8.16 1.94 6.00
C GLY A 36 7.67 2.35 4.61
N LEU A 37 7.74 3.64 4.30
CA LEU A 37 7.33 4.19 3.01
C LEU A 37 8.32 3.80 1.89
N VAL A 38 7.97 4.05 0.63
CA VAL A 38 8.90 3.83 -0.49
C VAL A 38 10.17 4.65 -0.31
N ILE A 39 10.04 5.89 0.18
CA ILE A 39 11.20 6.74 0.53
C ILE A 39 12.10 6.15 1.61
N ASP A 40 11.60 5.35 2.55
CA ASP A 40 12.44 4.69 3.58
C ASP A 40 13.28 3.56 2.99
N ASN A 41 12.85 3.07 1.83
CA ASN A 41 13.52 2.04 1.06
C ASN A 41 14.39 2.61 -0.06
N LEU A 42 14.37 3.93 -0.27
CA LEU A 42 15.27 4.58 -1.22
C LEU A 42 16.71 4.56 -0.68
N ALA A 43 17.62 4.05 -1.50
CA ALA A 43 19.05 4.02 -1.20
C ALA A 43 19.81 5.12 -1.96
N GLN A 44 19.43 5.37 -3.21
CA GLN A 44 20.07 6.35 -4.09
C GLN A 44 19.10 6.78 -5.20
N ALA A 45 19.27 8.00 -5.71
CA ALA A 45 18.63 8.45 -6.94
C ALA A 45 19.62 9.20 -7.84
N THR A 46 19.41 9.11 -9.16
CA THR A 46 20.12 9.91 -10.16
C THR A 46 19.18 11.00 -10.65
N ILE A 47 19.61 12.25 -10.57
CA ILE A 47 18.75 13.43 -10.82
C ILE A 47 19.40 14.41 -11.80
N VAL A 48 18.62 14.84 -12.78
CA VAL A 48 18.96 15.93 -13.70
C VAL A 48 18.37 17.21 -13.15
N THR A 49 19.23 18.13 -12.74
CA THR A 49 18.86 19.43 -12.18
C THR A 49 18.44 20.43 -13.26
N SER A 50 17.87 21.57 -12.84
CA SER A 50 17.45 22.65 -13.76
C SER A 50 18.62 23.27 -14.55
N SER A 51 19.85 23.19 -14.05
CA SER A 51 21.05 23.63 -14.76
C SER A 51 21.58 22.60 -15.76
N GLY A 52 20.94 21.44 -15.89
CA GLY A 52 21.36 20.33 -16.76
C GLY A 52 22.44 19.42 -16.16
N ASN A 53 22.83 19.64 -14.90
CA ASN A 53 23.80 18.76 -14.22
C ASN A 53 23.13 17.45 -13.80
N ILE A 54 23.87 16.34 -13.94
CA ILE A 54 23.48 15.02 -13.45
C ILE A 54 24.16 14.80 -12.10
N LEU A 55 23.37 14.60 -11.06
CA LEU A 55 23.85 14.37 -9.70
C LEU A 55 23.37 13.03 -9.17
N THR A 56 24.17 12.44 -8.29
CA THR A 56 23.77 11.28 -7.48
C THR A 56 23.38 11.76 -6.10
N ALA A 57 22.17 11.45 -5.66
CA ALA A 57 21.68 11.75 -4.32
C ALA A 57 21.60 10.45 -3.49
N SER A 58 22.33 10.39 -2.39
CA SER A 58 22.36 9.28 -1.43
C SER A 58 22.68 9.78 -0.03
N ALA A 59 22.76 8.88 0.96
CA ALA A 59 23.19 9.25 2.31
C ALA A 59 24.64 9.75 2.38
N SER A 60 25.49 9.41 1.41
CA SER A 60 26.92 9.76 1.37
C SER A 60 27.28 10.80 0.30
N GLU A 61 26.37 11.10 -0.62
CA GLU A 61 26.60 12.02 -1.75
C GLU A 61 25.37 12.90 -1.96
N ASN A 62 25.54 14.23 -1.94
CA ASN A 62 24.45 15.21 -1.94
C ASN A 62 23.32 14.86 -0.92
N PRO A 63 23.64 14.69 0.37
CA PRO A 63 22.71 14.18 1.38
C PRO A 63 21.53 15.13 1.67
N ASP A 64 21.73 16.43 1.46
CA ASP A 64 20.69 17.46 1.51
C ASP A 64 19.67 17.30 0.39
N LEU A 65 20.13 17.05 -0.84
CA LEU A 65 19.28 16.72 -1.98
C LEU A 65 18.58 15.38 -1.76
N PHE A 66 19.28 14.39 -1.23
CA PHE A 66 18.71 13.08 -0.89
C PHE A 66 17.59 13.17 0.14
N TRP A 67 17.75 14.01 1.16
CA TRP A 67 16.68 14.34 2.10
C TRP A 67 15.50 15.03 1.39
N ALA A 68 15.78 16.01 0.54
CA ALA A 68 14.75 16.83 -0.11
C ALA A 68 13.83 16.03 -1.06
N ILE A 69 14.40 15.11 -1.84
CA ILE A 69 13.62 14.29 -2.79
C ILE A 69 12.78 13.20 -2.10
N ARG A 70 13.01 12.91 -0.82
CA ARG A 70 12.25 11.93 -0.03
C ARG A 70 11.00 12.55 0.59
N GLY A 71 10.10 13.06 -0.27
CA GLY A 71 8.82 13.66 0.12
C GLY A 71 8.57 15.03 -0.51
N GLY A 72 9.62 15.69 -1.03
CA GLY A 72 9.51 17.01 -1.65
C GLY A 72 9.06 17.00 -3.12
N GLY A 73 8.62 15.86 -3.66
CA GLY A 73 8.10 15.79 -5.02
C GLY A 73 9.14 16.06 -6.11
N GLY A 74 8.69 16.49 -7.28
CA GLY A 74 9.54 16.80 -8.44
C GLY A 74 10.21 18.18 -8.43
N ASN A 75 10.30 18.85 -7.27
CA ASN A 75 10.77 20.23 -7.18
C ASN A 75 12.27 20.42 -7.49
N PHE A 76 13.08 19.37 -7.36
CA PHE A 76 14.54 19.47 -7.37
C PHE A 76 15.19 19.02 -8.68
N GLY A 77 14.38 18.60 -9.66
CA GLY A 77 14.84 18.08 -10.93
C GLY A 77 14.09 16.83 -11.38
N VAL A 78 14.53 16.27 -12.50
CA VAL A 78 13.98 15.04 -13.08
C VAL A 78 14.80 13.86 -12.60
N ILE A 79 14.20 12.96 -11.82
CA ILE A 79 14.85 11.71 -11.44
C ILE A 79 14.78 10.74 -12.62
N THR A 80 15.94 10.24 -13.01
CA THR A 80 16.11 9.28 -14.12
C THR A 80 16.33 7.86 -13.61
N GLU A 81 16.79 7.68 -12.38
CA GLU A 81 17.03 6.37 -11.77
C GLU A 81 16.73 6.39 -10.26
N PHE A 82 16.15 5.28 -9.77
CA PHE A 82 16.01 4.99 -8.34
C PHE A 82 16.67 3.65 -8.01
N VAL A 83 17.42 3.61 -6.92
CA VAL A 83 17.93 2.39 -6.30
C VAL A 83 17.14 2.12 -5.03
N LEU A 84 16.34 1.05 -5.02
CA LEU A 84 15.47 0.68 -3.91
C LEU A 84 15.99 -0.58 -3.19
N ARG A 85 15.87 -0.57 -1.87
CA ARG A 85 16.07 -1.77 -1.04
C ARG A 85 14.97 -2.79 -1.30
N LEU A 86 15.35 -4.05 -1.30
CA LEU A 86 14.44 -5.19 -1.47
C LEU A 86 14.40 -6.01 -0.18
N HIS A 87 13.26 -6.65 0.06
CA HIS A 87 12.98 -7.46 1.25
C HIS A 87 12.46 -8.84 0.84
N PRO A 88 12.74 -9.89 1.62
CA PRO A 88 12.09 -11.20 1.46
C PRO A 88 10.57 -11.05 1.51
N GLN A 89 9.89 -11.61 0.51
CA GLN A 89 8.44 -11.55 0.39
C GLN A 89 7.88 -12.93 0.04
N HIS A 90 6.87 -13.36 0.80
CA HIS A 90 6.16 -14.60 0.51
C HIS A 90 5.52 -14.52 -0.89
N PRO A 91 5.63 -15.56 -1.73
CA PRO A 91 5.16 -15.53 -3.11
C PRO A 91 3.64 -15.39 -3.21
N GLU A 92 2.93 -15.86 -2.19
CA GLU A 92 1.48 -15.78 -2.06
C GLU A 92 1.08 -14.96 -0.85
N VAL A 93 -0.11 -14.36 -0.90
CA VAL A 93 -0.67 -13.54 0.18
C VAL A 93 -2.15 -13.84 0.33
N LEU A 94 -2.67 -13.63 1.53
CA LEU A 94 -4.12 -13.64 1.75
C LEU A 94 -4.68 -12.27 1.38
N ALA A 95 -5.71 -12.24 0.53
CA ALA A 95 -6.51 -11.06 0.26
C ALA A 95 -7.98 -11.39 0.56
N SER A 96 -8.64 -10.53 1.33
CA SER A 96 -10.05 -10.67 1.65
C SER A 96 -10.81 -9.37 1.54
N ALA A 97 -12.05 -9.46 1.11
CA ALA A 97 -13.02 -8.37 1.06
C ALA A 97 -14.31 -8.81 1.77
N LEU A 98 -14.67 -8.10 2.82
CA LEU A 98 -15.98 -8.21 3.48
C LEU A 98 -16.81 -6.97 3.18
N ALA A 99 -18.12 -7.11 3.06
CA ALA A 99 -19.05 -5.99 3.09
C ALA A 99 -20.03 -6.13 4.24
N PHE A 100 -20.32 -5.01 4.89
CA PHE A 100 -21.27 -4.89 5.99
C PHE A 100 -22.31 -3.81 5.66
N LEU A 101 -23.51 -3.96 6.21
CA LEU A 101 -24.48 -2.87 6.24
C LEU A 101 -24.04 -1.81 7.26
N PRO A 102 -24.43 -0.54 7.08
CA PRO A 102 -24.13 0.53 8.04
C PRO A 102 -24.65 0.21 9.45
N THR A 103 -25.73 -0.56 9.56
CA THR A 103 -26.30 -1.03 10.84
C THR A 103 -25.38 -1.95 11.63
N SER A 104 -24.33 -2.50 11.00
CA SER A 104 -23.33 -3.35 11.67
C SER A 104 -22.13 -2.56 12.18
N LEU A 105 -22.08 -1.23 12.00
CA LEU A 105 -20.95 -0.40 12.43
C LEU A 105 -20.67 -0.48 13.93
N ASP A 106 -21.70 -0.62 14.77
CA ASP A 106 -21.55 -0.78 16.21
C ASP A 106 -20.82 -2.07 16.61
N LYS A 107 -20.76 -3.06 15.71
CA LYS A 107 -19.95 -4.28 15.87
C LYS A 107 -18.58 -4.14 15.19
N VAL A 108 -18.55 -3.56 13.99
CA VAL A 108 -17.33 -3.44 13.16
C VAL A 108 -16.30 -2.51 13.78
N ILE A 109 -16.70 -1.32 14.25
CA ILE A 109 -15.77 -0.32 14.76
C ILE A 109 -15.03 -0.80 16.03
N PRO A 110 -15.69 -1.39 17.04
CA PRO A 110 -14.99 -1.96 18.18
C PRO A 110 -13.99 -3.06 17.78
N GLU A 111 -14.35 -3.92 16.82
CA GLU A 111 -13.46 -4.99 16.37
C GLU A 111 -12.23 -4.44 15.64
N VAL A 112 -12.42 -3.41 14.80
CA VAL A 112 -11.32 -2.69 14.16
C VAL A 112 -10.42 -2.03 15.20
N ASN A 113 -10.98 -1.41 16.24
CA ASN A 113 -10.18 -0.79 17.30
C ASN A 113 -9.38 -1.83 18.11
N ALA A 114 -9.98 -2.99 18.39
CA ALA A 114 -9.30 -4.11 19.01
C ALA A 114 -8.16 -4.62 18.11
N TRP A 115 -8.42 -4.78 16.80
CA TRP A 115 -7.41 -5.16 15.81
C TRP A 115 -6.26 -4.14 15.72
N ILE A 116 -6.53 -2.83 15.75
CA ILE A 116 -5.46 -1.81 15.75
C ILE A 116 -4.48 -2.02 16.92
N SER A 117 -4.97 -2.51 18.06
CA SER A 117 -4.19 -2.69 19.28
C SER A 117 -3.27 -3.92 19.25
N ASP A 118 -3.59 -4.95 18.46
CA ASP A 118 -2.86 -6.23 18.41
C ASP A 118 -2.36 -6.63 17.01
N ARG A 119 -2.62 -5.81 15.99
CA ARG A 119 -2.17 -6.07 14.61
C ARG A 119 -0.65 -6.15 14.51
N THR A 120 -0.21 -6.98 13.57
CA THR A 120 1.19 -7.05 13.17
C THR A 120 1.48 -6.20 11.94
N PRO A 121 2.75 -5.83 11.71
CA PRO A 121 3.19 -5.14 10.50
C PRO A 121 2.78 -5.77 9.16
N SER A 122 2.52 -7.08 9.15
CA SER A 122 2.11 -7.83 7.95
C SER A 122 0.62 -7.69 7.61
N GLU A 123 -0.18 -7.10 8.49
CA GLU A 123 -1.62 -6.94 8.36
C GLU A 123 -1.97 -5.54 7.86
N VAL A 124 -2.71 -5.50 6.75
CA VAL A 124 -3.22 -4.26 6.15
C VAL A 124 -4.72 -4.36 6.09
N LEU A 125 -5.40 -3.30 6.53
CA LEU A 125 -6.85 -3.18 6.46
C LEU A 125 -7.23 -1.84 5.84
N TYR A 126 -7.99 -1.89 4.76
CA TYR A 126 -8.68 -0.71 4.23
C TYR A 126 -10.15 -0.77 4.60
N ILE A 127 -10.65 0.34 5.14
CA ILE A 127 -12.05 0.55 5.45
C ILE A 127 -12.59 1.50 4.38
N ILE A 128 -13.53 1.02 3.58
CA ILE A 128 -14.07 1.76 2.44
C ILE A 128 -15.57 1.92 2.64
N PHE A 129 -16.02 3.17 2.70
CA PHE A 129 -17.43 3.51 2.65
C PHE A 129 -17.81 3.71 1.17
N ALA A 130 -18.74 2.91 0.66
CA ALA A 130 -19.13 2.94 -0.75
C ALA A 130 -20.63 2.68 -0.92
N ASN A 131 -21.18 3.03 -2.08
CA ASN A 131 -22.54 2.69 -2.47
C ASN A 131 -22.53 2.10 -3.90
N PRO A 132 -22.04 0.86 -4.08
CA PRO A 132 -21.83 0.28 -5.41
C PRO A 132 -23.14 0.02 -6.17
N SER A 133 -24.25 -0.24 -5.47
CA SER A 133 -25.56 -0.44 -6.10
C SER A 133 -26.30 0.87 -6.40
N GLY A 134 -25.82 2.00 -5.90
CA GLY A 134 -26.52 3.29 -5.92
C GLY A 134 -27.70 3.38 -4.94
N VAL A 135 -28.13 2.26 -4.36
CA VAL A 135 -29.32 2.18 -3.51
C VAL A 135 -28.95 2.06 -2.04
N GLN A 136 -27.97 1.21 -1.70
CA GLN A 136 -27.63 0.86 -0.33
C GLN A 136 -26.13 1.10 -0.08
N PRO A 137 -25.75 2.03 0.81
CA PRO A 137 -24.37 2.16 1.21
C PRO A 137 -23.90 0.93 1.99
N VAL A 138 -22.62 0.61 1.86
CA VAL A 138 -21.94 -0.50 2.51
C VAL A 138 -20.61 -0.03 3.09
N VAL A 139 -20.17 -0.72 4.13
CA VAL A 139 -18.84 -0.59 4.71
C VAL A 139 -18.05 -1.82 4.28
N MET A 140 -17.01 -1.63 3.48
CA MET A 140 -16.15 -2.72 3.02
C MET A 140 -14.86 -2.75 3.83
N LEU A 141 -14.49 -3.94 4.28
CA LEU A 141 -13.20 -4.23 4.89
C LEU A 141 -12.37 -5.02 3.88
N HIS A 142 -11.31 -4.40 3.34
CA HIS A 142 -10.32 -5.09 2.53
C HIS A 142 -9.12 -5.42 3.39
N PHE A 143 -8.98 -6.69 3.77
CA PHE A 143 -7.88 -7.19 4.57
C PHE A 143 -6.84 -7.88 3.69
N VAL A 144 -5.57 -7.58 3.92
CA VAL A 144 -4.45 -8.24 3.25
C VAL A 144 -3.43 -8.67 4.30
N TYR A 145 -2.98 -9.92 4.20
CA TYR A 145 -1.87 -10.43 4.99
C TYR A 145 -0.69 -10.77 4.08
N THR A 146 0.43 -10.08 4.30
CA THR A 146 1.64 -10.17 3.45
C THR A 146 2.62 -11.26 3.87
N GLY A 147 2.29 -12.04 4.91
CA GLY A 147 3.03 -13.22 5.33
C GLY A 147 2.39 -14.52 4.85
N ASP A 148 2.64 -15.60 5.59
CA ASP A 148 2.02 -16.91 5.36
C ASP A 148 0.46 -16.81 5.35
N PRO A 149 -0.20 -17.18 4.23
CA PRO A 149 -1.65 -17.09 4.12
C PRO A 149 -2.43 -17.88 5.19
N GLU A 150 -1.90 -18.99 5.71
CA GLU A 150 -2.58 -19.78 6.74
C GLU A 150 -2.68 -19.01 8.06
N ILE A 151 -1.59 -18.34 8.45
CA ILE A 151 -1.57 -17.43 9.62
C ILE A 151 -2.52 -16.25 9.36
N GLY A 152 -2.51 -15.70 8.15
CA GLY A 152 -3.41 -14.63 7.73
C GLY A 152 -4.87 -15.02 7.92
N GLN A 153 -5.25 -16.26 7.56
CA GLN A 153 -6.61 -16.75 7.67
C GLN A 153 -7.08 -16.74 9.12
N GLN A 154 -6.26 -17.28 10.03
CA GLN A 154 -6.57 -17.33 11.47
C GLN A 154 -6.79 -15.94 12.06
N LYS A 155 -5.96 -14.96 11.67
CA LYS A 155 -6.08 -13.57 12.12
C LYS A 155 -7.32 -12.89 11.57
N PHE A 156 -7.70 -13.21 10.35
CA PHE A 156 -8.84 -12.62 9.67
C PHE A 156 -10.21 -13.13 10.17
N GLU A 157 -10.27 -14.35 10.73
CA GLU A 157 -11.52 -14.96 11.23
C GLU A 157 -12.30 -14.08 12.21
N ARG A 158 -11.63 -13.18 12.95
CA ARG A 158 -12.28 -12.23 13.86
C ARG A 158 -13.31 -11.34 13.16
N PHE A 159 -13.04 -10.91 11.93
CA PHE A 159 -13.95 -10.05 11.16
C PHE A 159 -15.10 -10.83 10.53
N LYS A 160 -14.90 -12.11 10.21
CA LYS A 160 -15.98 -12.97 9.68
C LYS A 160 -17.09 -13.22 10.68
N LYS A 161 -16.74 -13.32 11.97
CA LYS A 161 -17.70 -13.49 13.08
C LYS A 161 -18.69 -12.33 13.23
N LEU A 162 -18.46 -11.21 12.54
CA LEU A 162 -19.35 -10.05 12.53
C LEU A 162 -20.51 -10.17 11.54
N GLU A 163 -20.65 -11.31 10.86
CA GLU A 163 -21.75 -11.63 9.94
C GLU A 163 -21.83 -10.66 8.75
N PRO A 164 -20.78 -10.61 7.88
CA PRO A 164 -20.80 -9.77 6.69
C PRO A 164 -21.88 -10.23 5.70
N ILE A 165 -22.45 -9.27 4.96
CA ILE A 165 -23.40 -9.56 3.88
C ILE A 165 -22.71 -10.08 2.60
N MET A 166 -21.40 -9.90 2.51
CA MET A 166 -20.57 -10.42 1.44
C MET A 166 -19.20 -10.79 2.02
N GLU A 167 -18.70 -11.95 1.66
CA GLU A 167 -17.36 -12.41 1.98
C GLU A 167 -16.69 -12.94 0.72
N GLN A 168 -15.50 -12.44 0.41
CA GLN A 168 -14.63 -12.99 -0.60
C GLN A 168 -13.22 -13.07 -0.04
N THR A 169 -12.73 -14.28 0.21
CA THR A 169 -11.37 -14.51 0.69
C THR A 169 -10.63 -15.40 -0.29
N THR A 170 -9.42 -15.03 -0.67
CA THR A 170 -8.59 -15.80 -1.61
C THR A 170 -7.13 -15.69 -1.25
N VAL A 171 -6.38 -16.75 -1.56
CA VAL A 171 -4.92 -16.71 -1.64
C VAL A 171 -4.57 -16.35 -3.08
N ILE A 172 -3.68 -15.39 -3.26
CA ILE A 172 -3.23 -14.96 -4.58
C ILE A 172 -1.71 -14.76 -4.61
N PRO A 173 -1.08 -14.85 -5.77
CA PRO A 173 0.31 -14.43 -5.93
C PRO A 173 0.48 -12.96 -5.55
N TYR A 174 1.55 -12.60 -4.82
CA TYR A 174 1.82 -11.22 -4.40
C TYR A 174 1.85 -10.24 -5.59
N ILE A 175 2.36 -10.68 -6.74
CA ILE A 175 2.38 -9.85 -7.96
C ILE A 175 0.97 -9.45 -8.45
N GLN A 176 -0.06 -10.23 -8.14
CA GLN A 176 -1.44 -9.94 -8.53
C GLN A 176 -2.13 -8.97 -7.57
N LEU A 177 -1.57 -8.74 -6.38
CA LEU A 177 -2.21 -7.96 -5.33
C LEU A 177 -2.52 -6.53 -5.77
N ASN A 178 -1.60 -5.88 -6.49
CA ASN A 178 -1.82 -4.52 -7.01
C ASN A 178 -2.85 -4.48 -8.15
N HIS A 179 -3.05 -5.59 -8.87
CA HIS A 179 -4.03 -5.66 -9.94
C HIS A 179 -5.47 -5.71 -9.42
N LEU A 180 -5.68 -6.12 -8.15
CA LEU A 180 -7.02 -6.13 -7.55
C LEU A 180 -7.66 -4.73 -7.50
N ASN A 181 -6.84 -3.68 -7.42
CA ASN A 181 -7.31 -2.30 -7.34
C ASN A 181 -7.40 -1.58 -8.70
N ASP A 182 -6.87 -2.17 -9.78
CA ASP A 182 -6.83 -1.50 -11.10
C ASP A 182 -8.23 -1.16 -11.60
N ARG A 183 -9.19 -2.09 -11.42
CA ARG A 183 -10.60 -1.88 -11.83
C ARG A 183 -11.28 -0.70 -11.14
N PHE A 184 -10.79 -0.31 -9.97
CA PHE A 184 -11.34 0.81 -9.19
C PHE A 184 -10.60 2.13 -9.44
N SER A 185 -9.49 2.08 -10.20
CA SER A 185 -8.58 3.20 -10.44
C SER A 185 -8.30 3.40 -11.93
N GLY A 186 -9.29 3.18 -12.79
CA GLY A 186 -9.11 3.27 -14.24
C GLY A 186 -8.74 4.69 -14.75
N PRO A 187 -8.13 4.80 -15.95
CA PRO A 187 -7.80 6.09 -16.56
C PRO A 187 -9.01 7.02 -16.66
N GLY A 188 -8.81 8.31 -16.41
CA GLY A 188 -9.86 9.34 -16.48
C GLY A 188 -10.76 9.41 -15.24
N MET A 189 -10.60 8.51 -14.27
CA MET A 189 -11.24 8.64 -12.96
C MET A 189 -10.39 9.58 -12.08
N TYR A 190 -10.67 10.88 -12.15
CA TYR A 190 -10.00 11.89 -11.32
C TYR A 190 -10.33 11.66 -9.84
N ARG A 191 -9.46 10.93 -9.13
CA ARG A 191 -9.58 10.64 -7.71
C ARG A 191 -8.39 11.22 -6.96
N MET A 192 -8.68 11.95 -5.89
CA MET A 192 -7.67 12.44 -4.97
C MET A 192 -7.56 11.46 -3.80
N LEU A 193 -6.45 10.74 -3.74
CA LEU A 193 -6.10 9.90 -2.60
C LEU A 193 -5.07 10.66 -1.76
N GLN A 194 -5.53 11.31 -0.70
CA GLN A 194 -4.66 11.89 0.32
C GLN A 194 -4.71 11.01 1.57
N GLY A 195 -3.53 10.60 2.02
CA GLY A 195 -3.38 10.03 3.35
C GLY A 195 -3.07 11.15 4.35
N THR A 196 -3.61 11.04 5.56
CA THR A 196 -3.11 11.76 6.71
C THR A 196 -2.58 10.74 7.70
N PHE A 197 -1.41 10.98 8.28
CA PHE A 197 -0.87 10.16 9.36
C PHE A 197 -1.48 10.66 10.66
N PHE A 198 -2.19 9.81 11.38
CA PHE A 198 -2.60 10.10 12.75
C PHE A 198 -1.54 9.47 13.67
N PRO A 199 -0.90 10.26 14.56
CA PRO A 199 0.11 9.77 15.48
C PRO A 199 -0.44 8.77 16.51
#